data_AF-A0A8C4JLG9-F1
#
_entry.id   AF-A0A8C4JLG9-F1
#
_cell.length_a   1.000
_cell.length_b   1.000
_cell.length_c   1.000
_cell.angle_alpha   90.00
_cell.angle_beta   90.00
_cell.angle_gamma   90.00
#
_symmetry.space_group_name_H-M   'P 1'
#
loop_
_entity.id
_entity.type
_entity.pdbx_description
1 polymer ?
#
loop_
_entity_poly.entity_id
_entity_poly.type
_entity_poly.pdbx_seq_one_letter_code
_entity_poly.pdbx_strand_id
1 'polypeptide(L)'
;MVRAEAGTAGLPAVELLECIPPLLFLLLAWGLDRVLFAMLTIIRQHSFVQYSFRSSHHLEVRVMGTSLMARLLRSTIGALNTSSHVELQSSNFACLPQPRGMTTDGYLASGLPLGALALLCLAQVYTYRLRRVVAAFYFPKREKTRVLFLYNKLLRQRQCFVELQRRRVARRARQHQALVSGDACTVPRPLGPHLGRGTSLLEWCCRRWPRLRRFLRRRCVVCGEPETPRSRLCPAPACSSMYCGPCWRDVGGACLACAPGDRGVSEESSEEHTAYAD
;
A
#
# COMPACT_ATOMS: atom_id res chain seq x y z
N MET A 1 15.39 -8.91 14.34
CA MET A 1 15.56 -7.47 14.63
C MET A 1 14.43 -6.58 14.10
N VAL A 2 13.43 -7.11 13.36
CA VAL A 2 12.34 -6.31 12.75
C VAL A 2 11.12 -6.13 13.69
N ARG A 3 11.04 -6.82 14.83
CA ARG A 3 9.79 -6.93 15.61
C ARG A 3 9.61 -5.89 16.73
N ALA A 4 10.60 -5.05 17.01
CA ALA A 4 10.55 -4.12 18.15
C ALA A 4 10.21 -2.67 17.78
N GLU A 5 10.32 -2.27 16.50
CA GLU A 5 9.89 -0.94 16.04
C GLU A 5 8.41 -0.89 15.61
N ALA A 6 7.75 -2.05 15.55
CA ALA A 6 6.34 -2.16 15.18
C ALA A 6 5.36 -1.56 16.22
N GLY A 7 5.78 -1.41 17.48
CA GLY A 7 4.90 -0.93 18.57
C GLY A 7 4.65 0.58 18.59
N THR A 8 5.57 1.40 18.06
CA THR A 8 5.41 2.86 18.01
C THR A 8 5.07 3.38 16.61
N ALA A 9 5.42 2.62 15.56
CA ALA A 9 4.93 2.86 14.20
C ALA A 9 3.47 2.38 13.99
N GLY A 10 2.95 1.52 14.87
CA GLY A 10 1.59 1.01 14.80
C GLY A 10 0.52 2.03 15.20
N LEU A 11 0.78 2.89 16.20
CA LEU A 11 -0.20 3.90 16.63
C LEU A 11 -0.64 4.84 15.50
N PRO A 12 0.27 5.51 14.75
CA PRO A 12 -0.16 6.39 13.67
C PRO A 12 -0.75 5.64 12.48
N ALA A 13 -0.39 4.37 12.29
CA ALA A 13 -0.98 3.55 11.24
C ALA A 13 -2.44 3.17 11.55
N VAL A 14 -2.77 2.94 12.83
CA VAL A 14 -4.13 2.62 13.29
C VAL A 14 -5.02 3.86 13.22
N GLU A 15 -4.54 5.01 13.72
CA GLU A 15 -5.27 6.29 13.65
C GLU A 15 -5.54 6.73 12.19
N LEU A 16 -4.57 6.52 11.30
CA LEU A 16 -4.74 6.81 9.88
C LEU A 16 -5.72 5.83 9.21
N LEU A 17 -5.74 4.57 9.65
CA LEU A 17 -6.69 3.57 9.17
C LEU A 17 -8.14 3.94 9.56
N GLU A 18 -8.34 4.53 10.74
CA GLU A 18 -9.65 5.04 11.17
C GLU A 18 -10.14 6.25 10.35
N CYS A 19 -9.23 7.01 9.73
CA CYS A 19 -9.59 8.11 8.83
C CYS A 19 -10.04 7.65 7.43
N ILE A 20 -9.77 6.40 7.03
CA ILE A 20 -10.06 5.89 5.69
C ILE A 20 -11.58 5.72 5.43
N PRO A 21 -12.38 5.11 6.33
CA PRO A 21 -13.82 4.96 6.12
C PRO A 21 -14.57 6.29 5.87
N PRO A 22 -14.39 7.36 6.66
CA PRO A 22 -15.12 8.60 6.44
C PRO A 22 -14.64 9.34 5.17
N LEU A 23 -13.36 9.23 4.81
CA LEU A 23 -12.86 9.75 3.53
C LEU A 23 -13.49 9.02 2.34
N LEU A 24 -13.56 7.69 2.40
CA LEU A 24 -14.19 6.89 1.34
C LEU A 24 -15.68 7.22 1.19
N PHE A 25 -16.40 7.34 2.31
CA PHE A 25 -17.80 7.72 2.31
C PHE A 25 -18.03 9.10 1.69
N LEU A 26 -17.19 10.08 2.03
CA LEU A 26 -17.26 11.43 1.45
C LEU A 26 -17.01 11.42 -0.06
N LEU A 27 -15.97 10.70 -0.52
CA LEU A 27 -15.68 10.57 -1.95
C LEU A 27 -16.81 9.88 -2.71
N LEU A 28 -17.40 8.83 -2.14
CA LEU A 28 -18.56 8.15 -2.70
C LEU A 28 -19.77 9.10 -2.79
N ALA A 29 -20.06 9.84 -1.73
CA ALA A 29 -21.17 10.79 -1.69
C ALA A 29 -20.99 11.92 -2.72
N TRP A 30 -19.78 12.48 -2.86
CA TRP A 30 -19.46 13.46 -3.89
C TRP A 30 -19.60 12.89 -5.29
N GLY A 31 -19.15 11.65 -5.52
CA GLY A 31 -19.32 10.96 -6.79
C GLY A 31 -20.80 10.78 -7.14
N LEU A 32 -21.60 10.31 -6.18
CA LEU A 32 -23.03 10.11 -6.35
C LEU A 32 -23.76 11.42 -6.68
N ASP A 33 -23.45 12.51 -5.95
CA ASP A 33 -24.03 13.83 -6.20
C ASP A 33 -23.71 14.33 -7.62
N ARG A 34 -22.46 14.15 -8.08
CA ARG A 34 -22.06 14.49 -9.45
C ARG A 34 -22.80 13.66 -10.50
N VAL A 35 -22.98 12.37 -10.26
CA VAL A 35 -23.73 11.49 -11.17
C VAL A 35 -25.21 11.89 -11.22
N LEU A 36 -25.83 12.14 -10.07
CA LEU A 36 -27.22 12.59 -9.99
C LEU A 36 -27.42 13.93 -10.72
N PHE A 37 -26.53 14.89 -10.49
CA PHE A 37 -26.56 16.17 -11.17
C PHE A 37 -26.44 16.01 -12.70
N ALA A 38 -25.49 15.19 -13.16
CA ALA A 38 -25.31 14.92 -14.58
C ALA A 38 -26.56 14.26 -15.18
N MET A 39 -27.10 13.23 -14.52
CA MET A 39 -28.31 12.54 -14.97
C MET A 39 -29.51 13.49 -15.09
N LEU A 40 -29.79 14.28 -14.06
CA LEU A 40 -30.89 15.25 -14.09
C LEU A 40 -30.70 16.31 -15.17
N THR A 41 -29.46 16.70 -15.45
CA THR A 41 -29.14 17.65 -16.54
C THR A 41 -29.39 17.04 -17.91
N ILE A 42 -28.98 15.79 -18.13
CA ILE A 42 -29.22 15.03 -19.37
C ILE A 42 -30.72 14.85 -19.58
N ILE A 43 -31.46 14.45 -18.54
CA ILE A 43 -32.93 14.31 -18.60
C ILE A 43 -33.57 15.64 -18.98
N ARG A 44 -33.17 16.75 -18.34
CA ARG A 44 -33.69 18.09 -18.66
C ARG A 44 -33.44 18.47 -20.12
N GLN A 45 -32.29 18.14 -20.69
CA GLN A 45 -31.96 18.46 -22.08
C GLN A 45 -32.76 17.64 -23.08
N HIS A 46 -32.97 16.34 -22.82
CA HIS A 46 -33.65 15.43 -23.74
C HIS A 46 -35.18 15.35 -23.56
N SER A 47 -35.72 15.79 -22.43
CA SER A 47 -37.17 15.77 -22.14
C SER A 47 -37.90 17.06 -22.49
N PHE A 48 -37.20 18.09 -22.97
CA PHE A 48 -37.85 19.32 -23.40
C PHE A 48 -38.67 19.08 -24.67
N VAL A 49 -40.00 19.19 -24.55
CA VAL A 49 -40.92 19.10 -25.68
C VAL A 49 -41.83 20.33 -25.69
N GLN A 50 -41.93 20.96 -26.86
CA GLN A 50 -42.81 22.09 -27.14
C GLN A 50 -43.75 21.72 -28.27
N TYR A 51 -45.06 21.67 -27.97
CA TYR A 51 -46.10 21.38 -28.96
C TYR A 51 -46.79 22.69 -29.36
N SER A 52 -46.64 23.07 -30.62
CA SER A 52 -47.42 24.16 -31.21
C SER A 52 -48.55 23.55 -32.05
N PHE A 53 -49.76 23.55 -31.52
CA PHE A 53 -50.94 23.11 -32.27
C PHE A 53 -51.51 24.31 -33.03
N ARG A 54 -51.47 24.25 -34.36
CA ARG A 54 -52.08 25.24 -35.26
C ARG A 54 -53.26 24.58 -35.94
N SER A 55 -54.49 24.97 -35.56
CA SER A 55 -55.69 24.57 -36.29
C SER A 55 -56.27 25.78 -37.04
N SER A 56 -56.44 25.63 -38.34
CA SER A 56 -57.16 26.58 -39.21
C SER A 56 -58.38 25.88 -39.78
N HIS A 57 -59.57 26.15 -39.24
CA HIS A 57 -60.82 25.66 -39.80
C HIS A 57 -61.40 26.70 -40.76
N HIS A 58 -61.37 26.41 -42.07
CA HIS A 58 -62.05 27.22 -43.08
C HIS A 58 -63.37 26.55 -43.47
N LEU A 59 -64.47 27.01 -42.86
CA LEU A 59 -65.83 26.55 -43.15
C LEU A 59 -66.51 27.54 -44.08
N GLU A 60 -66.56 27.23 -45.38
CA GLU A 60 -67.31 28.03 -46.37
C GLU A 60 -68.68 27.36 -46.61
N VAL A 61 -69.75 27.99 -46.14
CA VAL A 61 -71.12 27.46 -46.32
C VAL A 61 -71.86 28.30 -47.36
N ARG A 62 -72.12 27.72 -48.54
CA ARG A 62 -72.90 28.35 -49.60
C ARG A 62 -74.35 27.83 -49.62
N VAL A 63 -75.29 28.68 -49.23
CA VAL A 63 -76.73 28.38 -49.32
C VAL A 63 -77.23 28.64 -50.75
N MET A 64 -77.88 27.68 -51.38
CA MET A 64 -78.49 27.82 -52.72
C MET A 64 -80.02 28.01 -52.62
N GLY A 65 -80.60 28.81 -53.52
CA GLY A 65 -82.04 29.11 -53.57
C GLY A 65 -82.42 30.53 -53.16
N THR A 66 -83.60 30.97 -53.63
CA THR A 66 -84.16 32.33 -53.48
C THR A 66 -85.34 32.42 -52.50
N SER A 67 -85.67 31.32 -51.80
CA SER A 67 -86.76 31.29 -50.82
C SER A 67 -86.46 32.19 -49.61
N LEU A 68 -87.52 32.59 -48.89
CA LEU A 68 -87.41 33.44 -47.69
C LEU A 68 -86.56 32.76 -46.60
N MET A 69 -86.66 31.43 -46.47
CA MET A 69 -85.79 30.62 -45.59
C MET A 69 -84.32 30.63 -46.01
N ALA A 70 -84.03 30.56 -47.32
CA ALA A 70 -82.65 30.63 -47.82
C ALA A 70 -82.01 32.01 -47.57
N ARG A 71 -82.81 33.09 -47.60
CA ARG A 71 -82.34 34.44 -47.22
C ARG A 71 -82.03 34.55 -45.73
N LEU A 72 -82.88 33.99 -44.86
CA LEU A 72 -82.63 33.97 -43.41
C LEU A 72 -81.36 33.17 -43.08
N LEU A 73 -81.23 31.96 -43.61
CA LEU A 73 -80.05 31.11 -43.39
C LEU A 73 -78.75 31.75 -43.91
N ARG A 74 -78.80 32.43 -45.06
CA ARG A 74 -77.63 33.14 -45.59
C ARG A 74 -77.23 34.33 -44.70
N SER A 75 -78.21 35.03 -44.12
CA SER A 75 -77.97 36.15 -43.21
C SER A 75 -77.45 35.70 -41.84
N THR A 76 -77.89 34.55 -41.32
CA THR A 76 -77.45 34.03 -40.02
C THR A 76 -76.11 33.32 -40.11
N ILE A 77 -75.86 32.56 -41.19
CA ILE A 77 -74.61 31.81 -41.39
C ILE A 77 -73.50 32.71 -41.94
N GLY A 78 -73.83 33.78 -42.67
CA GLY A 78 -72.86 34.78 -43.12
C GLY A 78 -72.14 35.48 -41.97
N ALA A 79 -72.78 35.61 -40.80
CA ALA A 79 -72.16 36.13 -39.58
C ALA A 79 -71.22 35.12 -38.90
N LEU A 80 -71.31 33.84 -39.25
CA LEU A 80 -70.46 32.75 -38.73
C LEU A 80 -69.31 32.40 -39.69
N ASN A 81 -69.14 33.13 -40.79
CA ASN A 81 -68.00 33.03 -41.70
C ASN A 81 -66.74 33.68 -41.08
N THR A 82 -66.37 33.20 -39.90
CA THR A 82 -65.19 33.64 -39.15
C THR A 82 -64.14 32.54 -39.20
N SER A 83 -63.06 32.79 -39.93
CA SER A 83 -61.83 32.00 -39.87
C SER A 83 -61.23 32.12 -38.47
N SER A 84 -61.49 31.16 -37.59
CA SER A 84 -60.84 31.10 -36.28
C SER A 84 -59.47 30.45 -36.42
N HIS A 85 -58.42 31.26 -36.28
CA HIS A 85 -57.06 30.76 -36.10
C HIS A 85 -56.83 30.52 -34.61
N VAL A 86 -56.71 29.25 -34.20
CA VAL A 86 -56.35 28.88 -32.83
C VAL A 86 -54.91 28.41 -32.84
N GLU A 87 -54.01 29.22 -32.29
CA GLU A 87 -52.64 28.84 -31.95
C GLU A 87 -52.57 28.45 -30.48
N LEU A 88 -52.52 27.15 -30.19
CA LEU A 88 -52.30 26.65 -28.84
C LEU A 88 -50.83 26.24 -28.71
N GLN A 89 -50.05 27.02 -27.96
CA GLN A 89 -48.67 26.66 -27.60
C GLN A 89 -48.65 26.06 -26.20
N SER A 90 -48.31 24.77 -26.07
CA SER A 90 -48.10 24.11 -24.78
C SER A 90 -46.64 23.65 -24.66
N SER A 91 -46.03 23.91 -23.50
CA SER A 91 -44.64 23.52 -23.23
C SER A 91 -44.55 22.75 -21.91
N ASN A 92 -43.67 21.75 -21.85
CA ASN A 92 -43.46 20.95 -20.65
C ASN A 92 -42.45 21.58 -19.66
N PHE A 93 -42.02 22.84 -19.88
CA PHE A 93 -40.93 23.47 -19.13
C PHE A 93 -41.13 23.46 -17.61
N ALA A 94 -42.37 23.63 -17.13
CA ALA A 94 -42.69 23.60 -15.71
C ALA A 94 -42.52 22.21 -15.06
N CYS A 95 -42.55 21.14 -15.84
CA CYS A 95 -42.41 19.76 -15.37
C CYS A 95 -40.97 19.24 -15.46
N LEU A 96 -40.04 20.00 -16.05
CA LEU A 96 -38.64 19.59 -16.18
C LEU A 96 -37.91 19.66 -14.82
N PRO A 97 -37.08 18.66 -14.48
CA PRO A 97 -36.29 18.71 -13.26
C PRO A 97 -35.30 19.88 -13.33
N GLN A 98 -35.22 20.66 -12.24
CA GLN A 98 -34.19 21.68 -12.06
C GLN A 98 -33.04 21.08 -11.25
N PRO A 99 -31.92 20.68 -11.90
CA PRO A 99 -30.77 20.14 -11.17
C PRO A 99 -30.15 21.26 -10.32
N ARG A 100 -30.20 21.09 -9.00
CA ARG A 100 -29.43 21.90 -8.05
C ARG A 100 -28.34 21.03 -7.47
N GLY A 101 -27.10 21.27 -7.89
CA GLY A 101 -25.93 20.64 -7.29
C GLY A 101 -25.53 21.35 -6.01
N MET A 102 -24.73 20.69 -5.19
CA MET A 102 -24.08 21.32 -4.03
C MET A 102 -23.21 22.49 -4.52
N THR A 103 -23.26 23.63 -3.81
CA THR A 103 -22.37 24.76 -4.10
C THR A 103 -20.91 24.38 -3.80
N THR A 104 -19.97 25.08 -4.43
CA THR A 104 -18.52 24.93 -4.16
C THR A 104 -18.22 25.05 -2.66
N ASP A 105 -18.94 25.93 -1.97
CA ASP A 105 -18.80 26.15 -0.54
C ASP A 105 -19.29 24.96 0.29
N GLY A 106 -20.34 24.24 -0.16
CA GLY A 106 -20.80 23.02 0.49
C GLY A 106 -19.81 21.86 0.38
N TYR A 107 -19.14 21.73 -0.77
CA TYR A 107 -18.03 20.79 -0.92
C TYR A 107 -16.84 21.17 -0.02
N LEU A 108 -16.50 22.46 0.05
CA LEU A 108 -15.41 22.93 0.89
C LEU A 108 -15.70 22.72 2.38
N ALA A 109 -16.90 23.09 2.84
CA ALA A 109 -17.31 22.97 4.22
C ALA A 109 -17.36 21.50 4.71
N SER A 110 -17.71 20.56 3.83
CA SER A 110 -17.72 19.13 4.15
C SER A 110 -16.33 18.49 4.12
N GLY A 111 -15.45 18.91 3.19
CA GLY A 111 -14.10 18.35 3.07
C GLY A 111 -13.08 18.92 4.06
N LEU A 112 -13.16 20.22 4.38
CA LEU A 112 -12.22 20.92 5.25
C LEU A 112 -12.04 20.28 6.64
N PRO A 113 -13.08 19.93 7.41
CA PRO A 113 -12.91 19.34 8.74
C PRO A 113 -12.24 17.96 8.67
N LEU A 114 -12.55 17.16 7.66
CA LEU A 114 -11.93 15.85 7.40
C LEU A 114 -10.44 15.98 7.05
N GLY A 115 -10.11 16.93 6.17
CA GLY A 115 -8.72 17.25 5.85
C GLY A 115 -7.94 17.75 7.06
N ALA A 116 -8.56 18.60 7.89
CA ALA A 116 -7.97 19.08 9.14
C ALA A 116 -7.71 17.92 10.12
N LEU A 117 -8.66 17.00 10.26
CA LEU A 117 -8.53 15.80 11.11
C LEU A 117 -7.35 14.94 10.67
N ALA A 118 -7.25 14.65 9.37
CA ALA A 118 -6.11 13.90 8.82
C ALA A 118 -4.77 14.62 9.05
N LEU A 119 -4.73 15.95 8.89
CA LEU A 119 -3.53 16.74 9.15
C LEU A 119 -3.15 16.73 10.63
N LEU A 120 -4.13 16.78 11.54
CA LEU A 120 -3.91 16.65 12.98
C LEU A 120 -3.36 15.26 13.34
N CYS A 121 -3.87 14.18 12.75
CA CYS A 121 -3.32 12.83 12.92
C CYS A 121 -1.83 12.76 12.49
N LEU A 122 -1.46 13.43 11.40
CA LEU A 122 -0.06 13.53 10.99
C LEU A 122 0.76 14.37 11.98
N ALA A 123 0.22 15.50 12.44
CA ALA A 123 0.87 16.36 13.42
C ALA A 123 1.13 15.64 14.74
N GLN A 124 0.25 14.73 15.18
CA GLN A 124 0.44 13.91 16.38
C GLN A 124 1.77 13.14 16.35
N VAL A 125 2.16 12.56 15.22
CA VAL A 125 3.45 11.86 15.09
C VAL A 125 4.62 12.78 15.44
N TYR A 126 4.55 14.02 14.98
CA TYR A 126 5.58 15.02 15.24
C TYR A 126 5.52 15.54 16.68
N THR A 127 4.33 15.74 17.26
CA THR A 127 4.20 16.17 18.66
C THR A 127 4.72 15.11 19.64
N TYR A 128 4.51 13.81 19.37
CA TYR A 128 5.12 12.74 20.17
C TYR A 128 6.65 12.77 20.12
N ARG A 129 7.24 13.04 18.96
CA ARG A 129 8.70 13.23 18.84
C ARG A 129 9.16 14.47 19.59
N LEU A 130 8.44 15.58 19.44
CA LEU A 130 8.77 16.85 20.07
C LEU A 130 8.68 16.76 21.60
N ARG A 131 7.69 16.04 22.15
CA ARG A 131 7.56 15.80 23.59
C ARG A 131 8.82 15.19 24.18
N ARG A 132 9.48 14.27 23.47
CA ARG A 132 10.75 13.69 23.90
C ARG A 132 11.87 14.74 23.93
N VAL A 133 11.95 15.60 22.92
CA VAL A 133 12.95 16.68 22.84
C VAL A 133 12.75 17.69 23.98
N VAL A 134 11.50 18.10 24.22
CA VAL A 134 11.15 18.99 25.33
C VAL A 134 11.51 18.35 26.67
N ALA A 135 11.14 17.08 26.90
CA ALA A 135 11.49 16.37 28.13
C ALA A 135 13.00 16.21 28.32
N ALA A 136 13.76 16.00 27.25
CA ALA A 136 15.21 15.92 27.27
C ALA A 136 15.85 17.27 27.64
N PHE A 137 15.24 18.38 27.22
CA PHE A 137 15.69 19.73 27.57
C PHE A 137 15.49 20.04 29.06
N TYR A 138 14.33 19.72 29.63
CA TYR A 138 14.04 19.99 31.05
C TYR A 138 14.70 18.98 32.02
N PHE A 139 14.84 17.70 31.64
CA PHE A 139 15.37 16.64 32.52
C PHE A 139 16.54 15.86 31.89
N PRO A 140 17.70 16.49 31.65
CA PRO A 140 18.81 15.88 30.91
C PRO A 140 19.41 14.67 31.64
N LYS A 141 19.43 14.68 32.98
CA LYS A 141 19.97 13.57 33.78
C LYS A 141 19.18 12.27 33.57
N ARG A 142 17.84 12.34 33.57
CA ARG A 142 16.97 11.17 33.39
C ARG A 142 17.02 10.63 31.94
N GLU A 143 17.07 11.52 30.95
CA GLU A 143 17.17 11.08 29.54
C GLU A 143 18.53 10.43 29.26
N LYS A 144 19.64 10.97 29.79
CA LYS A 144 20.97 10.35 29.65
C LYS A 144 20.99 8.92 30.19
N THR A 145 20.39 8.66 31.36
CA THR A 145 20.28 7.30 31.92
C THR A 145 19.48 6.37 31.01
N ARG A 146 18.33 6.83 30.48
CA ARG A 146 17.51 6.04 29.54
C ARG A 146 18.26 5.72 28.25
N VAL A 147 18.98 6.69 27.69
CA VAL A 147 19.79 6.52 26.47
C VAL A 147 20.95 5.55 26.72
N LEU A 148 21.67 5.69 27.83
CA LEU A 148 22.76 4.77 28.21
C LEU A 148 22.24 3.35 28.44
N PHE A 149 21.10 3.20 29.12
CA PHE A 149 20.45 1.91 29.30
C PHE A 149 20.07 1.28 27.95
N LEU A 150 19.42 2.03 27.07
CA LEU A 150 19.03 1.55 25.74
C LEU A 150 20.26 1.16 24.90
N TYR A 151 21.32 1.97 24.95
CA TYR A 151 22.59 1.69 24.29
C TYR A 151 23.20 0.37 24.79
N ASN A 152 23.34 0.22 26.11
CA ASN A 152 23.88 -1.00 26.73
C ASN A 152 23.01 -2.22 26.41
N LYS A 153 21.68 -2.07 26.41
CA LYS A 153 20.74 -3.13 26.02
C LYS A 153 20.95 -3.56 24.56
N LEU A 154 21.04 -2.61 23.64
CA LEU A 154 21.29 -2.89 22.21
C LEU A 154 22.67 -3.52 22.00
N LEU A 155 23.68 -3.06 22.73
CA LEU A 155 25.03 -3.63 22.66
C LEU A 155 25.04 -5.10 23.13
N ARG A 156 24.42 -5.39 24.28
CA ARG A 156 24.24 -6.76 24.79
C ARG A 156 23.47 -7.65 23.82
N GLN A 157 22.40 -7.13 23.21
CA GLN A 157 21.63 -7.87 22.20
C GLN A 157 22.46 -8.21 20.96
N ARG A 158 23.31 -7.28 20.49
CA ARG A 158 24.22 -7.53 19.36
C ARG A 158 25.26 -8.58 19.71
N GLN A 159 25.86 -8.52 20.90
CA GLN A 159 26.82 -9.52 21.37
C GLN A 159 26.18 -10.92 21.46
N CYS A 160 25.03 -11.04 22.12
CA CYS A 160 24.28 -12.29 22.21
C CYS A 160 23.90 -12.86 20.82
N PHE A 161 23.50 -12.01 19.87
CA PHE A 161 23.24 -12.45 18.50
C PHE A 161 24.50 -13.04 17.84
N VAL A 162 25.64 -12.36 17.95
CA VAL A 162 26.91 -12.85 17.39
C VAL A 162 27.34 -14.17 18.04
N GLU A 163 27.18 -14.32 19.36
CA GLU A 163 27.45 -15.56 20.08
C GLU A 163 26.54 -16.71 19.65
N LEU A 164 25.23 -16.46 19.52
CA LEU A 164 24.27 -17.45 19.03
C LEU A 164 24.61 -17.88 17.61
N GLN A 165 24.97 -16.95 16.73
CA GLN A 165 25.41 -17.27 15.37
C GLN A 165 26.71 -18.06 15.39
N ARG A 166 27.70 -17.70 16.21
CA ARG A 166 28.94 -18.48 16.41
C ARG A 166 28.64 -19.93 16.79
N ARG A 167 27.79 -20.15 17.80
CA ARG A 167 27.38 -21.48 18.25
C ARG A 167 26.70 -22.28 17.12
N ARG A 168 25.83 -21.64 16.32
CA ARG A 168 25.16 -22.28 15.17
C ARG A 168 26.16 -22.67 14.07
N VAL A 169 27.10 -21.79 13.76
CA VAL A 169 28.13 -22.02 12.74
C VAL A 169 29.09 -23.12 13.16
N ALA A 170 29.57 -23.09 14.41
CA ALA A 170 30.43 -24.13 14.97
C ALA A 170 29.74 -25.51 14.99
N ARG A 171 28.45 -25.58 15.36
CA ARG A 171 27.67 -26.83 15.29
C ARG A 171 27.59 -27.39 13.87
N ARG A 172 27.29 -26.54 12.88
CA ARG A 172 27.25 -26.96 11.46
C ARG A 172 28.62 -27.39 10.95
N ALA A 173 29.68 -26.67 11.32
CA ALA A 173 31.05 -27.03 10.96
C ALA A 173 31.43 -28.41 11.54
N ARG A 174 31.11 -28.68 12.81
CA ARG A 174 31.32 -29.99 13.45
C ARG A 174 30.51 -31.09 12.78
N GLN A 175 29.26 -30.85 12.40
CA GLN A 175 28.44 -31.83 11.67
C GLN A 175 29.04 -32.16 10.29
N HIS A 176 29.49 -31.16 9.54
CA HIS A 176 30.17 -31.40 8.26
C HIS A 176 31.51 -32.13 8.45
N GLN A 177 32.26 -31.83 9.50
CA GLN A 177 33.49 -32.57 9.82
C GLN A 177 33.20 -34.01 10.27
N ALA A 178 32.14 -34.25 11.04
CA ALA A 178 31.74 -35.60 11.45
C ALA A 178 31.27 -36.45 10.27
N LEU A 179 30.61 -35.86 9.28
CA LEU A 179 30.27 -36.55 8.02
C LEU A 179 31.53 -36.87 7.20
N VAL A 180 32.50 -35.96 7.14
CA VAL A 180 33.76 -36.16 6.39
C VAL A 180 34.75 -37.10 7.11
N SER A 181 34.71 -37.17 8.45
CA SER A 181 35.53 -38.11 9.25
C SER A 181 34.86 -39.46 9.49
N GLY A 182 33.52 -39.53 9.44
CA GLY A 182 32.76 -40.78 9.49
C GLY A 182 32.89 -41.60 8.20
N ASP A 183 33.21 -40.95 7.09
CA ASP A 183 33.58 -41.60 5.84
C ASP A 183 35.10 -41.84 5.81
N ALA A 184 35.55 -42.81 6.59
CA ALA A 184 36.78 -43.57 6.33
C ALA A 184 36.64 -44.47 5.08
N CYS A 185 35.91 -43.99 4.07
CA CYS A 185 35.91 -44.50 2.72
C CYS A 185 36.37 -43.35 1.83
N THR A 186 37.67 -43.38 1.53
CA THR A 186 38.32 -42.71 0.40
C THR A 186 37.36 -42.35 -0.73
N VAL A 187 36.92 -41.10 -0.78
CA VAL A 187 36.48 -40.47 -2.03
C VAL A 187 37.67 -39.63 -2.52
N PRO A 188 38.35 -40.02 -3.60
CA PRO A 188 39.45 -39.24 -4.14
C PRO A 188 38.97 -37.84 -4.53
N ARG A 189 39.67 -36.81 -4.04
CA ARG A 189 39.69 -35.49 -4.67
C ARG A 189 40.03 -35.70 -6.16
N PRO A 190 39.28 -35.15 -7.12
CA PRO A 190 39.69 -35.18 -8.52
C PRO A 190 40.80 -34.13 -8.71
N LEU A 191 42.03 -34.54 -8.42
CA LEU A 191 43.22 -33.93 -8.99
C LEU A 191 43.48 -34.68 -10.31
N GLY A 192 43.00 -34.14 -11.43
CA GLY A 192 43.22 -34.74 -12.74
C GLY A 192 42.34 -34.14 -13.83
N PRO A 193 42.90 -33.38 -14.79
CA PRO A 193 42.15 -32.73 -15.86
C PRO A 193 41.99 -33.66 -17.08
N HIS A 194 41.65 -34.93 -16.92
CA HIS A 194 41.39 -35.82 -18.07
C HIS A 194 40.49 -36.98 -17.66
N LEU A 195 39.17 -36.74 -17.58
CA LEU A 195 38.17 -37.77 -17.88
C LEU A 195 36.81 -37.08 -18.11
N GLY A 196 36.43 -37.00 -19.38
CA GLY A 196 35.20 -36.38 -19.83
C GLY A 196 33.98 -37.30 -19.68
N ARG A 197 32.82 -36.65 -19.80
CA ARG A 197 31.54 -37.22 -20.27
C ARG A 197 30.55 -37.76 -19.22
N GLY A 198 30.52 -37.18 -18.01
CA GLY A 198 29.44 -37.46 -17.03
C GLY A 198 28.77 -36.23 -16.38
N THR A 199 29.48 -35.10 -16.28
CA THR A 199 28.99 -33.89 -15.59
C THR A 199 28.25 -32.91 -16.50
N SER A 200 28.25 -33.15 -17.82
CA SER A 200 27.78 -32.19 -18.82
C SER A 200 26.29 -31.89 -18.74
N LEU A 201 25.44 -32.85 -18.38
CA LEU A 201 23.98 -32.68 -18.34
C LEU A 201 23.53 -31.81 -17.16
N LEU A 202 24.11 -32.01 -15.97
CA LEU A 202 23.79 -31.20 -14.79
C LEU A 202 24.30 -29.77 -14.96
N GLU A 203 25.50 -29.63 -15.52
CA GLU A 203 26.14 -28.33 -15.78
C GLU A 203 25.44 -27.57 -16.92
N TRP A 204 24.96 -28.27 -17.95
CA TRP A 204 24.13 -27.73 -19.03
C TRP A 204 22.73 -27.31 -18.56
N CYS A 205 22.06 -28.13 -17.74
CA CYS A 205 20.78 -27.76 -17.12
C CYS A 205 20.92 -26.55 -16.20
N CYS A 206 22.01 -26.45 -15.43
CA CYS A 206 22.30 -25.28 -14.58
C CYS A 206 22.65 -24.03 -15.40
N ARG A 207 23.22 -24.18 -16.60
CA ARG A 207 23.51 -23.07 -17.53
C ARG A 207 22.24 -22.55 -18.21
N ARG A 208 21.28 -23.44 -18.49
CA ARG A 208 20.00 -23.12 -19.14
C ARG A 208 18.98 -22.48 -18.18
N TRP A 209 19.03 -22.81 -16.88
CA TRP A 209 18.03 -22.38 -15.90
C TRP A 209 18.64 -21.45 -14.82
N PRO A 210 18.48 -20.11 -14.92
CA PRO A 210 19.04 -19.17 -13.94
C PRO A 210 18.47 -19.35 -12.52
N ARG A 211 17.29 -19.96 -12.39
CA ARG A 211 16.68 -20.35 -11.12
C ARG A 211 17.47 -21.48 -10.43
N LEU A 212 17.90 -22.52 -11.16
CA LEU A 212 18.75 -23.60 -10.63
C LEU A 212 20.11 -23.06 -10.18
N ARG A 213 20.70 -22.14 -10.95
CA ARG A 213 21.96 -21.47 -10.57
C ARG A 213 21.86 -20.68 -9.26
N ARG A 214 20.68 -20.16 -8.89
CA ARG A 214 20.46 -19.53 -7.57
C ARG A 214 20.46 -20.54 -6.42
N PHE A 215 20.03 -21.77 -6.66
CA PHE A 215 20.05 -22.84 -5.66
C PHE A 215 21.45 -23.45 -5.44
N LEU A 216 22.28 -23.52 -6.49
CA LEU A 216 23.65 -24.06 -6.41
C LEU A 216 24.70 -23.07 -5.89
N ARG A 217 24.37 -21.76 -5.76
CA ARG A 217 25.30 -20.77 -5.20
C ARG A 217 25.55 -21.04 -3.73
N ARG A 218 26.80 -20.85 -3.30
CA ARG A 218 27.15 -20.89 -1.87
C ARG A 218 26.30 -19.85 -1.14
N ARG A 219 25.86 -20.19 0.07
CA ARG A 219 25.07 -19.29 0.92
C ARG A 219 25.92 -18.79 2.08
N CYS A 220 25.68 -17.54 2.48
CA CYS A 220 26.39 -16.96 3.60
C CYS A 220 26.08 -17.74 4.87
N VAL A 221 27.12 -18.10 5.61
CA VAL A 221 27.03 -18.95 6.82
C VAL A 221 26.25 -18.26 7.97
N VAL A 222 26.16 -16.92 7.96
CA VAL A 222 25.45 -16.10 8.95
C VAL A 222 24.00 -15.80 8.56
N CYS A 223 23.76 -15.14 7.41
CA CYS A 223 22.42 -14.69 6.98
C CYS A 223 21.72 -15.62 5.98
N GLY A 224 22.41 -16.58 5.36
CA GLY A 224 21.83 -17.47 4.36
C GLY A 224 21.66 -16.85 2.96
N GLU A 225 22.04 -15.58 2.76
CA GLU A 225 21.98 -14.91 1.45
C GLU A 225 22.87 -15.63 0.41
N PRO A 226 22.42 -15.74 -0.86
CA PRO A 226 23.21 -16.34 -1.91
C PRO A 226 24.45 -15.51 -2.23
N GLU A 227 25.45 -16.17 -2.79
CA GLU A 227 26.72 -15.57 -3.20
C GLU A 227 26.53 -14.34 -4.10
N THR A 228 27.11 -13.23 -3.64
CA THR A 228 27.23 -11.95 -4.35
C THR A 228 28.71 -11.68 -4.66
N PRO A 229 29.07 -10.85 -5.64
CA PRO A 229 30.47 -10.55 -5.97
C PRO A 229 31.27 -9.87 -4.84
N ARG A 230 30.58 -9.44 -3.75
CA ARG A 230 31.20 -8.88 -2.54
C ARG A 230 31.30 -9.91 -1.39
N SER A 231 31.04 -11.20 -1.67
CA SER A 231 31.25 -12.27 -0.71
C SER A 231 32.74 -12.44 -0.42
N ARG A 232 33.07 -12.83 0.81
CA ARG A 232 34.44 -13.14 1.22
C ARG A 232 34.49 -14.55 1.78
N LEU A 233 35.52 -15.28 1.37
CA LEU A 233 35.87 -16.57 1.94
C LEU A 233 36.80 -16.35 3.13
N CYS A 234 36.77 -17.29 4.08
CA CYS A 234 37.75 -17.30 5.15
C CYS A 234 39.17 -17.40 4.57
N PRO A 235 40.16 -16.63 5.09
CA PRO A 235 41.55 -16.71 4.63
C PRO A 235 42.28 -17.99 5.06
N ALA A 236 41.73 -18.76 6.00
CA ALA A 236 42.37 -19.98 6.48
C ALA A 236 42.22 -21.13 5.46
N PRO A 237 43.31 -21.82 5.07
CA PRO A 237 43.31 -22.80 3.98
C PRO A 237 42.46 -24.06 4.26
N ALA A 238 42.25 -24.40 5.53
CA ALA A 238 41.37 -25.49 5.96
C ALA A 238 39.88 -25.09 6.08
N CYS A 239 39.54 -23.82 5.84
CA CYS A 239 38.26 -23.21 6.18
C CYS A 239 37.55 -22.69 4.93
N SER A 240 36.56 -23.43 4.41
CA SER A 240 35.83 -23.05 3.18
C SER A 240 34.56 -22.21 3.43
N SER A 241 34.42 -21.62 4.62
CA SER A 241 33.24 -20.83 5.00
C SER A 241 33.13 -19.53 4.20
N MET A 242 31.91 -19.21 3.75
CA MET A 242 31.60 -18.03 2.97
C MET A 242 30.74 -17.03 3.77
N TYR A 243 31.11 -15.76 3.70
CA TYR A 243 30.41 -14.65 4.36
C TYR A 243 29.96 -13.59 3.34
N CYS A 244 28.79 -13.00 3.59
CA CYS A 244 28.35 -11.81 2.88
C CYS A 244 29.21 -10.60 3.28
N GLY A 245 29.44 -9.64 2.37
CA GLY A 245 30.26 -8.45 2.66
C GLY A 245 29.85 -7.68 3.93
N PRO A 246 28.54 -7.41 4.16
CA PRO A 246 28.06 -6.86 5.43
C PRO A 246 28.40 -7.75 6.64
N CYS A 247 28.05 -9.03 6.55
CA CYS A 247 28.27 -10.04 7.60
C CYS A 247 29.74 -10.16 8.02
N TRP A 248 30.67 -10.09 7.06
CA TRP A 248 32.11 -10.16 7.33
C TRP A 248 32.63 -8.94 8.10
N ARG A 249 32.11 -7.75 7.77
CA ARG A 249 32.43 -6.52 8.51
C ARG A 249 31.85 -6.54 9.91
N ASP A 250 30.60 -7.00 10.07
CA ASP A 250 29.92 -7.06 11.37
C ASP A 250 30.60 -8.03 12.35
N VAL A 251 31.22 -9.08 11.81
CA VAL A 251 31.96 -10.07 12.60
C VAL A 251 33.38 -9.59 12.96
N GLY A 252 33.85 -8.47 12.41
CA GLY A 252 35.16 -7.91 12.72
C GLY A 252 36.33 -8.61 12.03
N GLY A 253 36.09 -9.25 10.87
CA GLY A 253 37.16 -9.85 10.06
C GLY A 253 37.73 -11.18 10.58
N ALA A 254 37.17 -11.76 11.65
CA ALA A 254 37.55 -13.07 12.17
C ALA A 254 36.53 -14.15 11.72
N CYS A 255 37.00 -15.31 11.28
CA CYS A 255 36.08 -16.37 10.87
C CYS A 255 35.38 -17.02 12.09
N LEU A 256 34.04 -17.04 12.09
CA LEU A 256 33.25 -17.68 13.16
C LEU A 256 33.44 -19.21 13.25
N ALA A 257 33.89 -19.84 12.17
CA ALA A 257 34.12 -21.28 12.12
C ALA A 257 35.55 -21.67 12.53
N CYS A 258 36.52 -20.78 12.32
CA CYS A 258 37.94 -21.05 12.48
C CYS A 258 38.58 -20.31 13.67
N ALA A 259 37.85 -19.38 14.27
CA ALA A 259 37.96 -18.92 15.65
C ALA A 259 38.07 -20.08 16.66
N PRO A 260 39.23 -20.52 17.19
CA PRO A 260 39.20 -21.32 18.42
C PRO A 260 38.51 -20.45 19.47
N GLY A 261 37.61 -21.05 20.24
CA GLY A 261 36.91 -20.34 21.30
C GLY A 261 37.85 -19.96 22.44
N ASP A 262 38.74 -18.99 22.22
CA ASP A 262 39.52 -18.34 23.28
C ASP A 262 39.10 -16.89 23.38
N ARG A 263 37.97 -16.71 24.07
CA ARG A 263 37.99 -15.89 25.28
C ARG A 263 37.34 -16.78 26.34
N GLY A 264 38.15 -17.28 27.28
CA GLY A 264 37.64 -17.86 28.51
C GLY A 264 36.69 -16.86 29.15
N VAL A 265 35.40 -17.13 29.02
CA VAL A 265 34.43 -16.68 30.00
C VAL A 265 34.28 -17.90 30.88
N SER A 266 35.08 -17.90 31.94
CA SER A 266 34.86 -18.76 33.09
C SER A 266 33.38 -18.79 33.40
N GLU A 267 32.89 -19.99 33.67
CA GLU A 267 31.64 -20.20 34.36
C GLU A 267 31.67 -19.38 35.67
N GLU A 268 31.00 -18.25 35.67
CA GLU A 268 30.64 -17.49 36.87
C GLU A 268 29.21 -17.02 36.58
N SER A 269 28.19 -17.83 36.84
CA SER A 269 27.65 -18.08 38.19
C SER A 269 27.65 -16.81 39.02
N SER A 270 26.63 -15.97 38.81
CA SER A 270 26.08 -15.10 39.83
C SER A 270 24.72 -14.63 39.32
N GLU A 271 23.70 -15.29 39.84
CA GLU A 271 22.32 -14.84 39.84
C GLU A 271 22.25 -13.47 40.52
N GLU A 272 22.12 -12.40 39.73
CA GLU A 272 21.94 -11.06 40.27
C GLU A 272 20.47 -10.87 40.64
N HIS A 273 20.19 -11.06 41.93
CA HIS A 273 18.95 -10.71 42.61
C HIS A 273 18.58 -9.24 42.31
N THR A 274 17.54 -9.01 41.51
CA THR A 274 16.91 -7.69 41.41
C THR A 274 16.05 -7.45 42.65
N ALA A 275 16.65 -6.85 43.68
CA ALA A 275 15.89 -6.19 44.73
C ALA A 275 15.30 -4.90 44.15
N TYR A 276 13.98 -4.84 44.04
CA TYR A 276 13.25 -3.59 43.94
C TYR A 276 13.40 -2.87 45.29
N ALA A 277 13.89 -1.63 45.28
CA ALA A 277 13.76 -0.72 46.39
C ALA A 277 12.62 0.26 46.05
N ASP A 278 11.69 0.35 47.00
CA ASP A 278 10.63 1.35 47.09
C ASP A 278 11.16 2.80 47.12
#